data_AF-A0A382DNH8-F1
#
_entry.id   AF-A0A382DNH8-F1
#
_cell.length_a   1.000
_cell.length_b   1.000
_cell.length_c   1.000
_cell.angle_alpha   90.00
_cell.angle_beta   90.00
_cell.angle_gamma   90.00
#
_symmetry.space_group_name_H-M   'P 1'
#
loop_
_entity.id
_entity.type
_entity.pdbx_description
1 polymer ?
#
loop_
_entity_poly.entity_id
_entity_poly.type
_entity_poly.pdbx_seq_one_letter_code
_entity_poly.pdbx_strand_id
1 'polypeptide(L)'
;MACLEDGSEMQISLTVIGLGYVGLPVAQEACRSGLRVTGLDVAENVVDDLNSGISHIDDISDTDLAMMLDEGFSATMDASVLTDADVVVICVPTPLSQEGTPDLGAVLSASRVVGQNLRRGALVILESTTYPGTTGDVVRPLVESESGLTAGIDFALAYSPERIDPGNSEYGLRNTPKVVGGLTPQCT
;
A
#
# COMPACT_ATOMS: atom_id res chain seq x y z
N MET A 1 4.83 20.20 10.10
CA MET A 1 4.48 19.13 11.05
C MET A 1 3.52 19.72 12.05
N ALA A 2 2.31 19.18 12.17
CA ALA A 2 1.28 19.71 13.06
C ALA A 2 1.20 18.83 14.31
N CYS A 3 1.39 19.43 15.49
CA CYS A 3 1.22 18.77 16.77
C CYS A 3 -0.25 18.77 17.17
N LEU A 4 -0.72 17.70 17.82
CA LEU A 4 -2.03 17.70 18.48
C LEU A 4 -2.00 18.59 19.73
N GLU A 5 -3.18 19.01 20.20
CA GLU A 5 -3.34 19.92 21.34
C GLU A 5 -2.79 19.34 22.66
N ASP A 6 -2.55 18.03 22.72
CA ASP A 6 -1.97 17.33 23.87
C ASP A 6 -0.44 17.14 23.79
N GLY A 7 0.21 17.67 22.74
CA GLY A 7 1.64 17.57 22.54
C GLY A 7 2.11 16.24 21.92
N SER A 8 1.19 15.34 21.56
CA SER A 8 1.50 14.16 20.76
C SER A 8 1.70 14.54 19.28
N GLU A 9 2.67 13.90 18.64
CA GLU A 9 2.87 14.00 17.20
C GLU A 9 1.73 13.26 16.47
N MET A 10 1.10 13.89 15.47
CA MET A 10 0.20 13.17 14.58
C MET A 10 1.00 12.11 13.83
N GLN A 11 0.78 10.85 14.18
CA GLN A 11 1.35 9.70 13.50
C GLN A 11 0.57 9.44 12.22
N ILE A 12 1.24 9.55 11.06
CA ILE A 12 0.64 9.28 9.75
C ILE A 12 0.19 7.81 9.69
N SER A 13 -1.06 7.59 9.30
CA SER A 13 -1.61 6.25 9.08
C SER A 13 -1.39 5.78 7.64
N LEU A 14 -0.93 4.55 7.48
CA LEU A 14 -0.69 3.93 6.19
C LEU A 14 -1.40 2.58 6.11
N THR A 15 -2.19 2.39 5.05
CA THR A 15 -2.80 1.10 4.73
C THR A 15 -2.13 0.49 3.51
N VAL A 16 -1.56 -0.70 3.64
CA VAL A 16 -1.02 -1.49 2.51
C VAL A 16 -2.06 -2.50 2.06
N ILE A 17 -2.43 -2.48 0.78
CA ILE A 17 -3.37 -3.44 0.19
C ILE A 17 -2.58 -4.53 -0.56
N GLY A 18 -2.77 -5.78 -0.17
CA GLY A 18 -2.03 -6.93 -0.68
C GLY A 18 -0.73 -7.14 0.10
N LEU A 19 -0.68 -8.16 0.95
CA LEU A 19 0.38 -8.40 1.92
C LEU A 19 1.35 -9.50 1.49
N GLY A 20 1.58 -9.63 0.18
CA GLY A 20 2.58 -10.56 -0.37
C GLY A 20 4.00 -10.00 -0.32
N TYR A 21 4.87 -10.56 -1.18
CA TYR A 21 6.30 -10.26 -1.27
C TYR A 21 6.68 -8.80 -1.50
N VAL A 22 5.76 -7.94 -1.94
CA VAL A 22 6.00 -6.49 -2.05
C VAL A 22 5.35 -5.74 -0.89
N GLY A 23 4.07 -5.99 -0.62
CA GLY A 23 3.33 -5.21 0.36
C GLY A 23 3.79 -5.43 1.80
N LEU A 24 4.14 -6.66 2.20
CA LEU A 24 4.59 -6.91 3.57
C LEU A 24 5.95 -6.24 3.87
N PRO A 25 6.97 -6.29 2.98
CA PRO A 25 8.17 -5.49 3.15
C PRO A 25 7.92 -3.98 3.18
N VAL A 26 7.00 -3.45 2.35
CA VAL A 26 6.60 -2.04 2.41
C VAL A 26 6.00 -1.71 3.78
N ALA A 27 5.14 -2.58 4.31
CA ALA A 27 4.56 -2.43 5.64
C ALA A 27 5.64 -2.44 6.74
N GLN A 28 6.62 -3.34 6.65
CA GLN A 28 7.74 -3.41 7.61
C GLN A 28 8.54 -2.11 7.65
N GLU A 29 8.96 -1.59 6.49
CA GLU A 29 9.75 -0.35 6.45
C GLU A 29 8.93 0.87 6.85
N ALA A 30 7.61 0.87 6.62
CA ALA A 30 6.72 1.88 7.15
C ALA A 30 6.61 1.83 8.69
N CYS A 31 6.51 0.64 9.28
CA CYS A 31 6.54 0.46 10.75
C CYS A 31 7.86 0.99 11.34
N ARG A 32 8.99 0.58 10.76
CA ARG A 32 10.34 1.05 11.15
C ARG A 32 10.54 2.56 10.99
N SER A 33 9.76 3.20 10.12
CA SER A 33 9.76 4.64 9.90
C SER A 33 8.83 5.39 10.87
N GLY A 34 8.15 4.68 11.77
CA GLY A 34 7.28 5.23 12.81
C GLY A 34 5.83 5.50 12.36
N LEU A 35 5.40 4.98 11.21
CA LEU A 35 4.01 5.13 10.75
C LEU A 35 3.08 4.15 11.47
N ARG A 36 1.80 4.49 11.58
CA ARG A 36 0.76 3.56 12.01
C ARG A 36 0.34 2.72 10.81
N VAL A 37 0.66 1.44 10.81
CA VAL A 37 0.47 0.59 9.61
C VAL A 37 -0.64 -0.43 9.81
N THR A 38 -1.57 -0.48 8.86
CA THR A 38 -2.55 -1.55 8.76
C THR A 38 -2.39 -2.26 7.43
N GLY A 39 -2.35 -3.59 7.46
CA GLY A 39 -2.39 -4.42 6.27
C GLY A 39 -3.82 -4.80 5.90
N LEU A 40 -4.19 -4.66 4.64
CA LEU A 40 -5.47 -5.13 4.09
C LEU A 40 -5.20 -6.24 3.08
N ASP A 41 -5.70 -7.43 3.33
CA ASP A 41 -5.63 -8.56 2.38
C ASP A 41 -6.99 -9.26 2.26
N VAL A 42 -7.22 -9.90 1.12
CA VAL A 42 -8.45 -10.65 0.82
C VAL A 42 -8.36 -12.11 1.27
N ALA A 43 -7.15 -12.60 1.55
CA ALA A 43 -6.91 -13.96 1.99
C ALA A 43 -6.95 -14.06 3.52
N GLU A 44 -8.02 -14.68 4.05
CA GLU A 44 -8.22 -14.88 5.50
C GLU A 44 -7.02 -15.57 6.16
N ASN A 45 -6.48 -16.60 5.51
CA ASN A 45 -5.30 -17.31 6.02
C ASN A 45 -4.07 -16.40 6.13
N VAL A 46 -3.86 -15.48 5.18
CA VAL A 46 -2.75 -14.51 5.25
C VAL A 46 -2.95 -13.57 6.43
N VAL A 47 -4.18 -13.08 6.63
CA VAL A 47 -4.51 -12.18 7.74
C VAL A 47 -4.32 -12.87 9.09
N ASP A 48 -4.81 -14.09 9.23
CA ASP A 48 -4.73 -14.88 10.47
C ASP A 48 -3.28 -15.26 10.81
N ASP A 49 -2.52 -15.72 9.83
CA ASP A 49 -1.11 -16.08 10.01
C ASP A 49 -0.30 -14.84 10.45
N LEU A 50 -0.47 -13.71 9.77
CA LEU A 50 0.25 -12.47 10.09
C LEU A 50 -0.08 -11.94 11.49
N ASN A 51 -1.36 -11.93 11.87
CA ASN A 51 -1.77 -11.50 13.22
C ASN A 51 -1.33 -12.49 14.32
N SER A 52 -1.05 -13.74 13.95
CA SER A 52 -0.49 -14.75 14.85
C SER A 52 1.04 -14.74 14.91
N GLY A 53 1.69 -13.81 14.21
CA GLY A 53 3.15 -13.68 14.18
C GLY A 53 3.84 -14.70 13.26
N ILE A 54 3.12 -15.28 12.31
CA ILE A 54 3.64 -16.24 11.33
C ILE A 54 3.76 -15.54 9.98
N SER A 55 4.99 -15.41 9.47
CA SER A 55 5.22 -14.87 8.13
C SER A 55 4.98 -15.94 7.06
N HIS A 56 4.35 -15.54 5.95
CA HIS A 56 4.07 -16.39 4.80
C HIS A 56 4.99 -16.10 3.60
N ILE A 57 5.99 -15.23 3.78
CA ILE A 57 6.99 -14.90 2.76
C ILE A 57 8.42 -15.03 3.34
N ASP A 58 9.38 -15.32 2.47
CA ASP A 58 10.77 -15.57 2.88
C ASP A 58 11.53 -14.30 3.32
N ASP A 59 11.16 -13.13 2.77
CA ASP A 59 11.88 -11.87 2.99
C ASP A 59 11.62 -11.23 4.37
N ILE A 60 10.59 -11.72 5.09
CA ILE A 60 10.20 -11.22 6.41
C ILE A 60 10.16 -12.41 7.35
N SER A 61 11.00 -12.41 8.39
CA SER A 61 10.99 -13.48 9.38
C SER A 61 9.85 -13.33 10.39
N ASP A 62 9.47 -14.40 11.08
CA ASP A 62 8.52 -14.35 12.21
C ASP A 62 9.00 -13.38 13.31
N THR A 63 10.32 -13.24 13.48
CA THR A 63 10.91 -12.28 14.43
C THR A 63 10.69 -10.84 13.98
N ASP A 64 10.87 -10.58 12.68
CA ASP A 64 10.58 -9.26 12.12
C ASP A 64 9.09 -8.90 12.23
N LEU A 65 8.22 -9.85 11.93
CA LEU A 65 6.78 -9.68 12.05
C LEU A 65 6.35 -9.45 13.50
N ALA A 66 6.92 -10.19 14.46
CA ALA A 66 6.67 -9.96 15.88
C ALA A 66 7.04 -8.52 16.30
N MET A 67 8.16 -7.99 15.80
CA MET A 67 8.53 -6.58 16.04
C MET A 67 7.51 -5.61 15.41
N MET A 68 7.03 -5.88 14.20
CA MET A 68 5.98 -5.06 13.57
C MET A 68 4.70 -5.06 14.41
N LEU A 69 4.27 -6.22 14.90
CA LEU A 69 3.06 -6.35 15.75
C LEU A 69 3.24 -5.57 17.07
N ASP A 70 4.41 -5.65 17.70
CA ASP A 70 4.74 -4.87 18.90
C ASP A 70 4.75 -3.35 18.63
N GLU A 71 5.10 -2.94 17.41
CA GLU A 71 5.03 -1.56 16.92
C GLU A 71 3.60 -1.12 16.53
N GLY A 72 2.63 -2.02 16.58
CA GLY A 72 1.22 -1.74 16.34
C GLY A 72 0.73 -2.05 14.92
N PHE A 73 1.50 -2.81 14.14
CA PHE A 73 1.01 -3.40 12.89
C PHE A 73 -0.18 -4.34 13.16
N SER A 74 -1.13 -4.38 12.23
CA SER A 74 -2.22 -5.36 12.24
C SER A 74 -2.65 -5.65 10.80
N ALA A 75 -3.03 -6.90 10.51
CA ALA A 75 -3.64 -7.28 9.26
C ALA A 75 -5.17 -7.42 9.41
N THR A 76 -5.93 -7.12 8.37
CA THR A 76 -7.38 -7.28 8.35
C THR A 76 -7.91 -7.58 6.95
N MET A 77 -9.13 -8.10 6.88
CA MET A 77 -9.94 -8.16 5.65
C MET A 77 -10.96 -7.02 5.57
N ASP A 78 -11.15 -6.28 6.65
CA ASP A 78 -12.13 -5.19 6.72
C ASP A 78 -11.59 -3.94 6.02
N ALA A 79 -12.17 -3.61 4.87
CA ALA A 79 -11.81 -2.44 4.09
C ALA A 79 -12.14 -1.09 4.77
N SER A 80 -12.93 -1.09 5.86
CA SER A 80 -13.26 0.14 6.60
C SER A 80 -12.03 0.87 7.13
N VAL A 81 -10.91 0.16 7.33
CA VAL A 81 -9.61 0.74 7.73
C VAL A 81 -9.06 1.78 6.75
N LEU A 82 -9.55 1.80 5.51
CA LEU A 82 -9.18 2.80 4.51
C LEU A 82 -9.79 4.18 4.78
N THR A 83 -10.88 4.26 5.55
CA THR A 83 -11.55 5.53 5.86
C THR A 83 -10.67 6.46 6.71
N ASP A 84 -9.81 5.89 7.54
CA ASP A 84 -8.91 6.62 8.43
C ASP A 84 -7.47 6.71 7.92
N ALA A 85 -7.19 6.21 6.70
CA ALA A 85 -5.85 6.15 6.14
C ALA A 85 -5.40 7.50 5.58
N ASP A 86 -4.23 8.00 6.01
CA ASP A 86 -3.55 9.13 5.38
C ASP A 86 -2.92 8.73 4.04
N VAL A 87 -2.35 7.53 4.00
CA VAL A 87 -1.68 6.96 2.84
C VAL A 87 -2.24 5.57 2.56
N VAL A 88 -2.49 5.26 1.29
CA VAL A 88 -2.88 3.93 0.83
C VAL A 88 -1.90 3.47 -0.25
N VAL A 89 -1.32 2.29 -0.08
CA VAL A 89 -0.40 1.70 -1.05
C VAL A 89 -1.00 0.42 -1.62
N ILE A 90 -1.13 0.33 -2.93
CA ILE A 90 -1.70 -0.82 -3.64
C ILE A 90 -0.56 -1.72 -4.13
N CYS A 91 -0.39 -2.88 -3.48
CA CYS A 91 0.64 -3.89 -3.70
C CYS A 91 0.06 -5.26 -4.11
N VAL A 92 -1.08 -5.26 -4.81
CA VAL A 92 -1.80 -6.47 -5.22
C VAL A 92 -1.17 -7.15 -6.44
N PRO A 93 -1.35 -8.48 -6.62
CA PRO A 93 -0.71 -9.20 -7.73
C PRO A 93 -1.26 -8.80 -9.10
N THR A 94 -0.37 -8.81 -10.08
CA THR A 94 -0.68 -8.58 -11.50
C THR A 94 -0.10 -9.72 -12.33
N PRO A 95 -0.66 -10.94 -12.22
CA PRO A 95 -0.16 -12.09 -12.98
C PRO A 95 -0.30 -11.83 -14.48
N LEU A 96 0.38 -12.63 -15.30
CA LEU A 96 0.20 -12.54 -16.74
C LEU A 96 -1.12 -13.20 -17.17
N SER A 97 -1.83 -12.53 -18.08
CA SER A 97 -2.97 -13.06 -18.83
C SER A 97 -2.53 -14.16 -19.81
N GLN A 98 -3.50 -14.82 -20.45
CA GLN A 98 -3.20 -15.80 -21.51
C GLN A 98 -2.47 -15.15 -22.70
N GLU A 99 -2.65 -13.85 -22.90
CA GLU A 99 -2.03 -13.04 -23.93
C GLU A 99 -0.66 -12.48 -23.52
N GLY A 100 -0.18 -12.78 -22.31
CA GLY A 100 1.13 -12.34 -21.81
C GLY A 100 1.16 -10.87 -21.35
N THR A 101 0.00 -10.24 -21.15
CA THR A 101 -0.12 -8.89 -20.58
C THR A 101 -0.43 -8.96 -19.09
N PRO A 102 -0.10 -7.93 -18.28
CA PRO A 102 -0.53 -7.90 -16.89
C PRO A 102 -2.05 -7.95 -16.77
N ASP A 103 -2.57 -8.91 -16.02
CA ASP A 103 -3.95 -8.96 -15.56
C ASP A 103 -4.13 -7.95 -14.43
N LEU A 104 -4.99 -6.96 -14.67
CA LEU A 104 -5.27 -5.88 -13.73
C LEU A 104 -6.47 -6.17 -12.80
N GLY A 105 -7.05 -7.37 -12.82
CA GLY A 105 -8.24 -7.71 -12.04
C GLY A 105 -8.11 -7.35 -10.56
N ALA A 106 -6.99 -7.68 -9.92
CA ALA A 106 -6.75 -7.32 -8.52
C ALA A 106 -6.55 -5.81 -8.33
N VAL A 107 -5.84 -5.13 -9.23
CA VAL A 107 -5.63 -3.67 -9.20
C VAL A 107 -6.96 -2.93 -9.33
N LEU A 108 -7.84 -3.37 -10.24
CA LEU A 108 -9.18 -2.83 -10.42
C LEU A 108 -10.03 -3.03 -9.16
N SER A 109 -10.01 -4.23 -8.57
CA SER A 109 -10.74 -4.51 -7.34
C SER A 109 -10.27 -3.61 -6.18
N ALA A 110 -8.95 -3.56 -5.95
CA ALA A 110 -8.36 -2.72 -4.91
C ALA A 110 -8.68 -1.24 -5.13
N SER A 111 -8.55 -0.73 -6.36
CA SER A 111 -8.87 0.67 -6.69
C SER A 111 -10.33 1.02 -6.41
N ARG A 112 -11.25 0.07 -6.65
CA ARG A 112 -12.68 0.25 -6.37
C ARG A 112 -12.93 0.34 -4.86
N VAL A 113 -12.32 -0.57 -4.09
CA VAL A 113 -12.39 -0.58 -2.62
C VAL A 113 -11.77 0.69 -2.02
N VAL A 114 -10.65 1.16 -2.58
CA VAL A 114 -10.06 2.45 -2.20
C VAL A 114 -11.05 3.58 -2.43
N GLY A 115 -11.58 3.73 -3.64
CA GLY A 115 -12.52 4.82 -3.95
C GLY A 115 -13.76 4.83 -3.03
N GLN A 116 -14.30 3.66 -2.67
CA GLN A 116 -15.47 3.55 -1.79
C GLN A 116 -15.22 4.03 -0.35
N ASN A 117 -13.96 4.02 0.09
CA ASN A 117 -13.57 4.33 1.47
C ASN A 117 -12.63 5.54 1.56
N LEU A 118 -12.30 6.17 0.42
CA LEU A 118 -11.28 7.21 0.34
C LEU A 118 -11.74 8.49 1.03
N ARG A 119 -10.90 9.02 1.91
CA ARG A 119 -11.09 10.36 2.47
C ARG A 119 -10.37 11.43 1.63
N ARG A 120 -10.90 12.65 1.70
CA ARG A 120 -10.24 13.84 1.15
C ARG A 120 -8.91 14.09 1.87
N GLY A 121 -7.89 14.44 1.11
CA GLY A 121 -6.52 14.72 1.58
C GLY A 121 -5.61 13.49 1.62
N ALA A 122 -6.13 12.29 1.37
CA ALA A 122 -5.32 11.07 1.34
C ALA A 122 -4.35 11.03 0.16
N LEU A 123 -3.29 10.24 0.29
CA LEU A 123 -2.38 9.86 -0.79
C LEU A 123 -2.63 8.40 -1.18
N VAL A 124 -2.87 8.15 -2.47
CA VAL A 124 -2.97 6.81 -3.04
C VAL A 124 -1.76 6.53 -3.92
N ILE A 125 -1.06 5.43 -3.67
CA ILE A 125 0.11 5.01 -4.42
C ILE A 125 -0.17 3.66 -5.07
N LEU A 126 -0.04 3.59 -6.40
CA LEU A 126 0.03 2.32 -7.10
C LEU A 126 1.49 1.83 -7.07
N GLU A 127 1.72 0.64 -6.53
CA GLU A 127 3.04 0.02 -6.43
C GLU A 127 3.13 -1.28 -7.22
N SER A 128 2.00 -1.97 -7.42
CA SER A 128 1.89 -3.13 -8.33
C SER A 128 2.51 -2.85 -9.70
N THR A 129 3.26 -3.81 -10.22
CA THR A 129 3.86 -3.74 -11.56
C THR A 129 2.77 -3.73 -12.62
N THR A 130 2.70 -2.66 -13.41
CA THR A 130 1.68 -2.51 -14.46
C THR A 130 2.29 -1.94 -15.74
N TYR A 131 1.47 -1.80 -16.79
CA TYR A 131 1.89 -1.12 -18.02
C TYR A 131 1.72 0.42 -17.89
N PRO A 132 2.49 1.21 -18.66
CA PRO A 132 2.37 2.67 -18.66
C PRO A 132 0.95 3.14 -18.93
N GLY A 133 0.51 4.17 -18.20
CA GLY A 133 -0.85 4.71 -18.28
C GLY A 133 -1.81 4.13 -17.24
N THR A 134 -1.53 2.97 -16.63
CA THR A 134 -2.45 2.32 -15.66
C THR A 134 -2.89 3.25 -14.53
N THR A 135 -1.96 4.02 -13.92
CA THR A 135 -2.31 4.96 -12.85
C THR A 135 -3.30 6.05 -13.31
N GLY A 136 -3.12 6.60 -14.51
CA GLY A 136 -3.92 7.72 -15.02
C GLY A 136 -5.20 7.31 -15.77
N ASP A 137 -5.15 6.19 -16.49
CA ASP A 137 -6.21 5.77 -17.42
C ASP A 137 -7.09 4.66 -16.84
N VAL A 138 -6.64 3.99 -15.76
CA VAL A 138 -7.36 2.89 -15.12
C VAL A 138 -7.66 3.19 -13.65
N VAL A 139 -6.62 3.43 -12.84
CA VAL A 139 -6.79 3.62 -11.39
C VAL A 139 -7.51 4.93 -11.09
N ARG A 140 -7.02 6.06 -11.61
CA ARG A 140 -7.65 7.37 -11.41
C ARG A 140 -9.16 7.38 -11.69
N PRO A 141 -9.66 7.07 -12.91
CA PRO A 141 -11.08 7.20 -13.20
C PRO A 141 -11.93 6.30 -12.29
N LEU A 142 -11.43 5.13 -11.90
CA LEU A 142 -12.15 4.23 -11.01
C LEU A 142 -12.26 4.80 -9.60
N VAL A 143 -11.13 5.24 -9.01
CA VAL A 143 -11.11 5.85 -7.67
C VAL A 143 -11.97 7.13 -7.63
N GLU A 144 -11.88 7.99 -8.65
CA GLU A 144 -12.70 9.20 -8.74
C GLU A 144 -14.20 8.87 -8.85
N SER A 145 -14.56 7.87 -9.66
CA SER A 145 -15.97 7.48 -9.86
C SER A 145 -16.63 6.92 -8.60
N GLU A 146 -15.90 6.13 -7.81
CA GLU A 146 -16.44 5.50 -6.60
C GLU A 146 -16.44 6.46 -5.40
N SER A 147 -15.46 7.37 -5.32
CA SER A 147 -15.33 8.33 -4.20
C SER A 147 -16.11 9.63 -4.41
N GLY A 148 -16.36 10.03 -5.67
CA GLY A 148 -16.81 11.38 -6.01
C GLY A 148 -15.76 12.47 -5.77
N LEU A 149 -14.50 12.10 -5.49
CA LEU A 149 -13.36 13.01 -5.31
C LEU A 149 -12.57 13.13 -6.62
N THR A 150 -11.83 14.23 -6.78
CA THR A 150 -10.96 14.48 -7.94
C THR A 150 -9.48 14.30 -7.59
N ALA A 151 -8.75 13.47 -8.33
CA ALA A 151 -7.32 13.22 -8.13
C ALA A 151 -6.48 14.48 -8.45
N GLY A 152 -5.47 14.74 -7.63
CA GLY A 152 -4.63 15.94 -7.73
C GLY A 152 -5.28 17.22 -7.21
N ILE A 153 -6.54 17.16 -6.76
CA ILE A 153 -7.25 18.28 -6.12
C ILE A 153 -7.70 17.87 -4.71
N ASP A 154 -8.46 16.78 -4.64
CA ASP A 154 -9.10 16.31 -3.41
C ASP A 154 -8.28 15.22 -2.71
N PHE A 155 -7.48 14.47 -3.47
CA PHE A 155 -6.54 13.45 -2.96
C PHE A 155 -5.31 13.38 -3.89
N ALA A 156 -4.17 12.97 -3.37
CA ALA A 156 -2.96 12.77 -4.18
C ALA A 156 -2.94 11.35 -4.77
N LEU A 157 -2.44 11.24 -6.00
CA LEU A 157 -2.27 9.96 -6.70
C LEU A 157 -0.86 9.87 -7.28
N ALA A 158 -0.17 8.78 -7.01
CA ALA A 158 1.18 8.52 -7.48
C ALA A 158 1.37 7.08 -7.94
N TYR A 159 2.43 6.87 -8.72
CA TYR A 159 3.00 5.56 -9.02
C TYR A 159 4.38 5.46 -8.42
N SER A 160 4.67 4.36 -7.75
CA SER A 160 5.98 4.08 -7.16
C SER A 160 6.28 2.59 -7.33
N PRO A 161 6.85 2.16 -8.47
CA PRO A 161 7.11 0.76 -8.71
C PRO A 161 8.14 0.23 -7.72
N GLU A 162 7.86 -0.94 -7.15
CA GLU A 162 8.85 -1.65 -6.38
C GLU A 162 9.96 -2.18 -7.31
N ARG A 163 11.19 -2.24 -6.78
CA ARG A 163 12.39 -2.68 -7.48
C ARG A 163 13.20 -3.71 -6.69
N ILE A 164 12.56 -4.38 -5.73
CA ILE A 164 13.15 -5.49 -4.99
C ILE A 164 13.57 -6.59 -5.97
N ASP A 165 14.80 -7.06 -5.79
CA ASP A 165 15.37 -8.23 -6.43
C ASP A 165 15.38 -9.38 -5.41
N PRO A 166 14.44 -10.34 -5.49
CA PRO A 166 14.31 -11.37 -4.47
C PRO A 166 15.61 -12.18 -4.28
N GLY A 167 16.04 -12.34 -3.03
CA GLY A 167 17.29 -13.03 -2.69
C GLY A 167 18.57 -12.21 -2.86
N ASN A 168 18.47 -10.93 -3.21
CA ASN A 168 19.61 -10.02 -3.25
C ASN A 168 20.03 -9.61 -1.82
N SER A 169 21.25 -9.98 -1.42
CA SER A 169 21.77 -9.70 -0.07
C SER A 169 22.40 -8.32 0.09
N GLU A 170 22.65 -7.60 -1.02
CA GLU A 170 23.27 -6.27 -1.01
C GLU A 170 22.22 -5.16 -1.07
N TYR A 171 21.17 -5.33 -1.87
CA TYR A 171 20.11 -4.35 -2.09
C TYR A 171 18.75 -4.90 -1.65
N GLY A 172 18.14 -4.23 -0.67
CA GLY A 172 16.76 -4.47 -0.22
C GLY A 172 15.91 -3.20 -0.35
N LEU A 173 14.71 -3.22 0.23
CA LEU A 173 13.74 -2.11 0.13
C LEU A 173 14.33 -0.79 0.65
N ARG A 174 15.09 -0.84 1.75
CA ARG A 174 15.61 0.36 2.44
C ARG A 174 16.69 1.12 1.68
N ASN A 175 17.54 0.44 0.92
CA ASN A 175 18.70 1.05 0.25
C ASN A 175 18.58 1.09 -1.28
N THR A 176 17.54 0.49 -1.86
CA THR A 176 17.26 0.60 -3.29
C THR A 176 16.62 1.95 -3.61
N PRO A 177 17.18 2.75 -4.53
CA PRO A 177 16.54 4.01 -4.93
C PRO A 177 15.14 3.78 -5.52
N LYS A 178 14.16 4.46 -4.93
CA LYS A 178 12.76 4.43 -5.37
C LYS A 178 12.50 5.50 -6.43
N VAL A 179 11.73 5.13 -7.46
CA VAL A 179 11.21 6.08 -8.45
C VAL A 179 9.80 6.44 -8.03
N VAL A 180 9.47 7.72 -7.97
CA VAL A 180 8.12 8.20 -7.64
C VAL A 180 7.63 9.12 -8.76
N GLY A 181 6.45 8.83 -9.29
CA GLY A 181 5.78 9.63 -10.31
C GLY A 181 4.40 10.07 -9.83
N GLY A 182 4.29 11.32 -9.37
CA GLY A 182 3.01 11.93 -9.00
C GLY A 182 2.18 12.34 -10.21
N LEU A 183 0.84 12.25 -10.10
CA LEU A 183 -0.09 12.72 -11.14
C LEU A 183 0.02 14.22 -11.43
N THR A 184 0.31 15.01 -10.39
CA THR A 184 0.54 16.46 -10.46
C THR A 184 1.84 16.80 -9.70
N PRO A 185 2.41 18.01 -9.88
CA PRO A 185 3.58 18.44 -9.10
C PRO A 185 3.37 18.37 -7.58
N GLN A 186 2.14 18.52 -7.09
CA GLN A 186 1.80 18.39 -5.67
C GLN A 186 1.77 16.94 -5.19
N CYS A 187 1.69 15.97 -6.10
CA CYS A 187 1.69 14.54 -5.80
C CYS A 187 3.11 13.93 -5.79
N THR A 188 4.17 14.74 -5.93
CA THR A 188 5.59 14.32 -5.93
C THR A 188 6.31 14.99 -4.77
#